data_AF-A0A970QGS3-F1
#
_entry.id   AF-A0A970QGS3-F1
#
_cell.length_a   1.000
_cell.length_b   1.000
_cell.length_c   1.000
_cell.angle_alpha   90.00
_cell.angle_beta   90.00
_cell.angle_gamma   90.00
#
_symmetry.space_group_name_H-M   'P 1'
#
loop_
_entity.id
_entity.type
_entity.pdbx_description
1 polymer ?
#
loop_
_entity_poly.entity_id
_entity_poly.type
_entity_poly.pdbx_seq_one_letter_code
_entity_poly.pdbx_strand_id
1 'polypeptide(L)' 'MAILATKKNKIQDSAEDKVLYAVVNTFLIVFMLVVAYPLIFVLSSSFSSGEAVSAGRVLLWPVDFSVRGYEAVFKHKNIL' A
#
# COMPACT_ATOMS: atom_id res chain seq x y z
N MET A 1 6.14 35.02 45.91
CA MET A 1 7.35 34.99 45.05
C MET A 1 6.98 34.22 43.78
N ALA A 2 7.06 34.86 42.61
CA ALA A 2 6.60 34.27 41.35
C ALA A 2 7.60 33.25 40.80
N ILE A 3 7.08 32.09 40.40
CA ILE A 3 7.81 30.99 39.77
C ILE A 3 8.17 31.40 38.34
N LEU A 4 9.47 31.39 38.00
CA LEU A 4 9.96 31.63 36.65
C LEU A 4 9.59 30.42 35.76
N ALA A 5 8.65 30.61 34.85
CA ALA A 5 8.33 29.62 33.82
C ALA A 5 9.52 29.47 32.86
N THR A 6 10.12 28.28 32.81
CA THR A 6 11.19 27.95 31.88
C THR A 6 10.65 27.90 30.45
N LYS A 7 11.05 28.86 29.62
CA LYS A 7 10.73 28.92 28.19
C LYS A 7 11.31 27.68 27.50
N LYS A 8 10.46 26.71 27.17
CA LYS A 8 10.82 25.49 26.46
C LYS A 8 11.17 25.87 25.01
N ASN A 9 12.46 25.93 24.67
CA ASN A 9 12.88 26.17 23.29
C ASN A 9 12.49 24.96 22.44
N LYS A 10 11.55 25.15 21.52
CA LYS A 10 11.22 24.17 20.50
C LYS A 10 12.34 24.21 19.48
N ILE A 11 13.15 23.16 19.42
CA ILE A 11 14.14 23.00 18.35
C ILE A 11 13.35 22.96 17.05
N GLN A 12 13.66 23.90 16.15
CA GLN A 12 12.99 24.06 14.88
C GLN A 12 13.97 23.62 13.80
N ASP A 13 13.55 22.69 12.95
CA ASP A 13 14.39 22.18 11.87
C ASP A 13 14.80 23.32 10.92
N SER A 14 16.04 23.25 10.41
CA SER A 14 16.52 24.17 9.39
C SER A 14 15.63 24.08 8.15
N ALA A 15 15.57 25.15 7.36
CA ALA A 15 14.85 25.12 6.08
C ALA A 15 15.41 24.02 5.15
N GLU A 16 16.72 23.77 5.23
CA GLU A 16 17.42 22.73 4.48
C GLU A 16 16.95 21.33 4.86
N ASP A 17 16.84 21.06 6.17
CA ASP A 17 16.36 19.77 6.69
C ASP A 17 14.94 19.49 6.22
N LYS A 18 14.07 20.50 6.21
CA LYS A 18 12.69 20.36 5.73
C LYS A 18 12.62 20.01 4.25
N VAL A 19 13.47 20.62 3.43
CA VAL A 19 13.54 20.30 2.00
C VAL A 19 14.05 18.88 1.79
N LEU A 20 15.10 18.47 2.50
CA LEU A 20 15.61 17.11 2.44
C LEU A 20 14.54 16.08 2.83
N TYR A 21 13.84 16.30 3.95
CA TYR A 21 12.76 15.41 4.37
C TYR A 21 11.61 15.37 3.37
N ALA A 22 11.22 16.51 2.80
CA ALA A 22 10.15 16.56 1.80
C ALA A 22 10.53 15.74 0.55
N VAL A 23 11.77 15.86 0.07
CA VAL A 23 12.27 15.11 -1.08
C VAL A 23 12.30 13.61 -0.76
N VAL A 24 12.95 13.21 0.34
CA VAL A 24 13.04 11.79 0.74
C VAL A 24 11.66 11.18 0.93
N ASN A 25 10.77 11.86 1.64
CA ASN A 25 9.41 11.36 1.87
C ASN A 25 8.61 11.24 0.56
N THR A 26 8.80 12.16 -0.38
CA THR A 26 8.19 12.07 -1.71
C THR A 26 8.65 10.81 -2.46
N PHE A 27 9.96 10.54 -2.47
CA PHE A 27 10.48 9.32 -3.06
C PHE A 27 9.91 8.06 -2.40
N LEU A 28 9.88 8.01 -1.06
CA LEU A 28 9.33 6.88 -0.32
C LEU A 28 7.85 6.63 -0.64
N ILE A 29 7.05 7.69 -0.75
CA ILE A 29 5.63 7.58 -1.15
C ILE A 29 5.52 7.02 -2.57
N VAL A 30 6.33 7.48 -3.51
CA VAL A 30 6.33 6.97 -4.89
C VAL A 30 6.70 5.48 -4.90
N PHE A 31 7.77 5.08 -4.22
CA PHE A 31 8.16 3.67 -4.09
C PHE A 31 7.05 2.82 -3.46
N MET A 32 6.41 3.33 -2.41
CA MET A 32 5.26 2.66 -1.79
C MET A 32 4.13 2.45 -2.80
N LEU A 33 3.76 3.46 -3.60
CA LEU A 33 2.70 3.33 -4.60
C LEU A 33 3.06 2.33 -5.70
N VAL A 34 4.32 2.33 -6.16
CA VAL A 34 4.81 1.38 -7.17
C VAL A 34 4.71 -0.06 -6.69
N VAL A 35 4.98 -0.33 -5.41
CA VAL A 35 4.84 -1.67 -4.83
C VAL A 35 3.40 -2.00 -4.45
N ALA A 36 2.64 -1.02 -3.97
CA ALA A 36 1.25 -1.21 -3.56
C ALA A 36 0.33 -1.54 -4.75
N TYR A 37 0.54 -0.90 -5.90
CA TYR A 37 -0.28 -1.15 -7.10
C TYR A 37 -0.34 -2.63 -7.53
N PRO A 38 0.79 -3.33 -7.78
CA PRO A 38 0.75 -4.74 -8.15
C PRO A 38 0.21 -5.63 -7.02
N LEU A 39 0.44 -5.30 -5.75
CA LEU A 39 -0.14 -6.06 -4.63
C LEU A 39 -1.67 -5.96 -4.62
N ILE A 40 -2.23 -4.76 -4.78
CA ILE A 40 -3.68 -4.54 -4.88
C ILE A 40 -4.26 -5.26 -6.10
N PHE A 41 -3.55 -5.22 -7.23
CA PHE A 41 -3.95 -5.93 -8.44
C PHE A 41 -3.98 -7.46 -8.23
N VAL A 42 -2.98 -8.04 -7.57
CA VAL A 42 -2.93 -9.48 -7.26
C VAL A 42 -4.09 -9.87 -6.33
N LEU A 43 -4.36 -9.08 -5.29
CA LEU A 43 -5.50 -9.32 -4.40
C LEU A 43 -6.83 -9.23 -5.15
N SER A 44 -7.02 -8.19 -5.96
CA SER A 44 -8.23 -8.01 -6.77
C SER A 44 -8.41 -9.15 -7.76
N SER A 45 -7.34 -9.59 -8.42
CA SER A 45 -7.36 -10.70 -9.37
C SER A 45 -7.66 -12.03 -8.69
N SER A 46 -7.17 -12.23 -7.45
CA SER A 46 -7.42 -13.46 -6.68
C SER A 46 -8.88 -13.65 -6.29
N PHE A 47 -9.62 -12.55 -6.15
CA PHE A 47 -11.06 -12.54 -5.89
C PHE A 47 -11.92 -12.33 -7.14
N SER A 48 -11.31 -12.27 -8.33
CA SER A 48 -12.04 -12.07 -9.59
C SER A 48 -12.20 -13.39 -10.35
N SER A 49 -13.21 -13.48 -11.20
CA SER A 49 -13.36 -14.63 -12.10
C SER A 49 -12.18 -14.72 -13.09
N GLY A 50 -11.79 -15.95 -13.47
CA GLY A 50 -10.68 -16.16 -14.41
C GLY A 50 -10.90 -15.48 -15.77
N GLU A 51 -12.14 -15.37 -16.23
CA GLU A 51 -12.52 -14.63 -17.44
C GLU A 51 -12.36 -13.11 -17.27
N ALA A 52 -12.70 -12.55 -16.12
CA ALA A 52 -12.53 -11.12 -15.86
C ALA A 52 -11.04 -10.73 -15.79
N VAL A 53 -10.20 -11.61 -15.23
CA VAL A 53 -8.74 -11.42 -15.18
C VAL A 53 -8.13 -11.52 -16.57
N SER A 54 -8.45 -12.57 -17.34
CA SER A 54 -7.88 -12.79 -18.68
C SER A 54 -8.33 -11.75 -19.71
N ALA A 55 -9.55 -11.21 -19.54
CA ALA A 55 -10.06 -10.10 -20.35
C ALA A 55 -9.46 -8.73 -19.96
N GLY A 56 -8.57 -8.67 -18.95
CA GLY A 56 -7.94 -7.43 -18.51
C GLY A 56 -8.91 -6.43 -17.86
N ARG A 57 -10.05 -6.91 -17.34
CA ARG A 57 -11.07 -6.03 -16.72
C ARG A 57 -10.74 -5.68 -15.26
N VAL A 58 -9.86 -6.44 -14.62
CA VAL A 58 -9.44 -6.22 -13.23
C VAL A 58 -8.33 -5.16 -13.20
N LEU A 59 -8.49 -4.13 -12.38
CA LEU A 59 -7.49 -3.06 -12.21
C LEU A 59 -7.18 -2.86 -10.72
N LEU A 60 -7.95 -2.03 -10.02
CA LEU A 60 -7.77 -1.76 -8.59
C LEU A 60 -8.78 -2.48 -7.70
N TRP A 61 -9.90 -2.93 -8.28
CA TRP A 61 -10.99 -3.58 -7.58
C TRP A 61 -11.32 -4.91 -8.26
N PRO A 62 -11.78 -5.91 -7.49
CA PRO A 62 -12.20 -7.18 -8.04
C PRO A 62 -13.39 -7.00 -8.98
N VAL A 63 -13.39 -7.74 -10.08
CA VAL A 63 -14.47 -7.77 -11.06
C VAL A 63 -15.00 -9.20 -11.14
N ASP A 64 -16.33 -9.34 -11.14
CA ASP A 64 -17.01 -10.64 -11.13
C ASP A 64 -16.52 -11.52 -9.96
N PHE A 65 -16.85 -11.12 -8.73
CA PHE A 65 -16.33 -11.71 -7.49
C PHE A 65 -16.44 -13.25 -7.50
N SER A 66 -15.32 -13.93 -7.29
CA SER A 66 -15.25 -15.40 -7.34
C SER A 66 -14.16 -15.93 -6.40
N VAL A 67 -14.47 -17.02 -5.70
CA VAL A 67 -13.52 -17.76 -4.85
C VAL A 67 -13.10 -19.10 -5.47
N ARG A 68 -13.52 -19.35 -6.72
CA ARG A 68 -13.23 -20.61 -7.44
C ARG A 68 -11.73 -20.86 -7.60
N GLY A 69 -10.91 -19.80 -7.71
CA GLY A 69 -9.46 -19.92 -7.75
C GLY A 69 -8.91 -20.60 -6.49
N TYR A 70 -9.36 -20.16 -5.32
CA TYR A 70 -8.99 -20.78 -4.05
C TYR A 70 -9.49 -22.22 -3.95
N GLU A 71 -10.75 -22.47 -4.29
CA GLU A 71 -11.30 -23.84 -4.31
C GLU A 71 -10.50 -24.78 -5.22
N ALA A 72 -10.07 -24.31 -6.39
CA ALA A 72 -9.27 -25.10 -7.32
C ALA A 72 -7.91 -25.46 -6.71
N VAL A 73 -7.23 -24.51 -6.06
CA VAL A 73 -5.97 -24.74 -5.35
C VAL A 73 -6.16 -25.81 -4.26
N PHE A 74 -7.16 -25.66 -3.40
CA PHE A 74 -7.40 -26.62 -2.31
C PHE A 74 -7.95 -27.98 -2.76
N LYS A 75 -8.48 -28.10 -3.98
CA LYS A 75 -8.87 -29.40 -4.58
C LYS A 75 -7.67 -30.24 -5.02
N HIS A 76 -6.48 -29.64 -5.18
CA HIS A 76 -5.29 -30.40 -5.54
C HIS A 76 -4.70 -31.13 -4.33
N LYS A 77 -4.70 -32.47 -4.38
CA LYS A 77 -4.16 -33.36 -3.34
C LYS A 77 -2.69 -33.16 -2.99
N ASN A 78 -1.94 -32.41 -3.80
CA ASN A 78 -0.53 -32.09 -3.53
C ASN A 78 -0.36 -30.85 -2.64
N ILE A 79 -1.45 -30.17 -2.29
CA ILE A 79 -1.46 -28.96 -1.45
C ILE A 79 -1.97 -29.29 -0.03
N LEU A 80 -2.55 -30.47 0.18
CA LEU A 80 -3.03 -31.00 1.47
C LEU A 80 -2.20 -32.20 1.94
#